data_AF-A0A6J4QUU1-F1
#
_entry.id   AF-A0A6J4QUU1-F1
#
_cell.length_a   1.000
_cell.length_b   1.000
_cell.length_c   1.000
_cell.angle_alpha   90.00
_cell.angle_beta   90.00
_cell.angle_gamma   90.00
#
_symmetry.space_group_name_H-M   'P 1'
#
loop_
_entity.id
_entity.type
_entity.pdbx_description
1 polymer ?
#
loop_
_entity_poly.entity_id
_entity_poly.type
_entity_poly.pdbx_seq_one_letter_code
_entity_poly.pdbx_strand_id
1 'polypeptide(L)' 'DPRLEHSYRLLGWRILAATGGTGLTGRIADLAREADSLEEYEAARERELGPVLDGLERGENRDP' A
#
# COMPACT_ATOMS: atom_id res chain seq x y z
N ASP A 1 1.92 13.84 15.74
CA ASP A 1 0.77 14.72 15.46
C ASP A 1 -0.12 14.03 14.43
N PRO A 2 -1.35 13.63 14.80
CA PRO A 2 -2.26 12.88 13.92
C PRO A 2 -2.56 13.59 12.58
N ARG A 3 -2.55 14.94 12.56
CA ARG A 3 -2.77 15.70 11.32
C ARG A 3 -1.61 15.59 10.36
N LEU A 4 -0.39 15.60 10.91
CA LEU A 4 0.83 15.47 10.14
C LEU A 4 0.92 14.07 9.51
N GLU A 5 0.56 13.05 10.29
CA GLU A 5 0.52 11.65 9.84
C GLU A 5 -0.47 11.46 8.68
N HIS A 6 -1.70 11.96 8.82
CA HIS A 6 -2.68 11.90 7.74
C HIS A 6 -2.18 12.62 6.47
N SER A 7 -1.55 13.78 6.62
CA SER A 7 -0.99 14.53 5.49
C SER A 7 0.10 13.75 4.75
N TYR A 8 0.97 13.03 5.47
CA TYR A 8 1.98 12.18 4.85
C TYR A 8 1.38 10.98 4.13
N ARG A 9 0.34 10.35 4.70
CA ARG A 9 -0.35 9.22 4.07
C ARG A 9 -1.06 9.65 2.78
N LEU A 10 -1.76 10.78 2.84
CA LEU A 10 -2.39 11.41 1.67
C LEU A 10 -1.36 11.73 0.57
N LEU A 11 -0.23 12.34 0.95
CA LEU A 11 0.85 12.66 0.00
C LEU A 11 1.46 11.39 -0.63
N GLY A 12 1.74 10.37 0.19
CA GLY A 12 2.28 9.10 -0.29
C GLY A 12 1.35 8.39 -1.28
N TRP A 13 0.05 8.37 -0.99
CA TRP A 13 -0.95 7.86 -1.90
C TRP A 13 -0.95 8.61 -3.25
N ARG A 14 -0.96 9.94 -3.22
CA ARG A 14 -0.96 10.77 -4.44
C ARG A 14 0.30 10.61 -5.28
N ILE A 15 1.46 10.49 -4.63
CA ILE A 15 2.72 10.23 -5.33
C ILE A 15 2.65 8.89 -6.04
N LEU A 16 2.24 7.83 -5.34
CA LEU A 16 2.21 6.48 -5.91
C LEU A 16 1.26 6.38 -7.11
N ALA A 17 0.06 6.97 -7.01
CA ALA A 17 -0.89 7.05 -8.10
C ALA A 17 -0.30 7.74 -9.35
N ALA A 18 0.51 8.79 -9.13
CA ALA A 18 1.13 9.56 -10.20
C ALA A 18 2.34 8.84 -10.82
N THR A 19 3.22 8.25 -10.00
CA THR A 19 4.49 7.69 -10.46
C THR A 19 4.35 6.30 -11.08
N GLY A 20 3.38 5.50 -10.64
CA GLY A 20 3.27 4.11 -11.07
C GLY A 20 4.39 3.23 -10.53
N GLY A 21 4.66 2.12 -11.23
CA GLY A 21 5.72 1.17 -10.89
C GLY A 21 5.56 -0.13 -11.67
N THR A 22 6.35 -1.14 -11.30
CA THR A 22 6.28 -2.50 -11.88
C THR A 22 6.09 -3.55 -10.79
N GLY A 23 5.63 -4.74 -11.15
CA GLY A 23 5.42 -5.83 -10.21
C GLY A 23 4.39 -5.47 -9.13
N LEU A 24 4.69 -5.78 -7.86
CA LEU A 24 3.81 -5.48 -6.73
C LEU A 24 3.55 -3.97 -6.60
N THR A 25 4.58 -3.13 -6.74
CA THR A 25 4.43 -1.67 -6.70
C THR A 25 3.53 -1.16 -7.82
N GLY A 26 3.61 -1.75 -9.01
CA GLY A 26 2.70 -1.43 -10.13
C GLY A 26 1.25 -1.72 -9.78
N ARG A 27 0.96 -2.90 -9.21
CA ARG A 27 -0.40 -3.27 -8.76
C ARG A 27 -0.94 -2.33 -7.70
N ILE A 28 -0.12 -1.96 -6.70
CA ILE A 28 -0.55 -1.00 -5.68
C ILE A 28 -0.77 0.40 -6.29
N ALA A 29 0.01 0.79 -7.29
CA ALA A 29 -0.21 2.06 -7.99
C ALA A 29 -1.50 2.07 -8.82
N ASP A 30 -1.93 0.93 -9.36
CA ASP A 30 -3.22 0.82 -10.04
C ASP A 30 -4.38 0.96 -9.03
N LEU A 31 -4.32 0.27 -7.89
CA LEU A 31 -5.27 0.46 -6.77
C LEU A 31 -5.31 1.93 -6.31
N ALA A 32 -4.15 2.60 -6.28
CA ALA A 32 -4.06 4.01 -5.91
C ALA A 32 -4.76 4.95 -6.90
N ARG A 33 -4.83 4.59 -8.19
CA ARG A 33 -5.54 5.39 -9.22
C ARG A 33 -7.03 5.14 -9.25
N GLU A 34 -7.45 3.92 -8.90
CA GLU A 34 -8.85 3.51 -8.93
C GLU A 34 -9.64 3.99 -7.71
N ALA A 35 -8.98 4.25 -6.58
CA ALA A 35 -9.62 4.73 -5.36
C ALA A 35 -10.02 6.20 -5.44
N ASP A 36 -11.21 6.54 -4.93
CA ASP A 36 -11.69 7.91 -4.85
C ASP A 36 -11.27 8.61 -3.55
N SER A 37 -10.85 7.83 -2.54
CA SER A 37 -10.43 8.32 -1.22
C SER A 37 -9.19 7.61 -0.68
N LEU A 38 -8.53 8.23 0.31
CA LEU A 38 -7.35 7.67 0.96
C LEU A 38 -7.73 6.37 1.69
N GLU A 39 -8.89 6.40 2.33
CA GLU A 39 -9.47 5.29 3.08
C GLU A 39 -9.76 4.08 2.17
N GLU A 40 -10.33 4.31 0.98
CA GLU A 40 -10.56 3.24 0.00
C GLU A 40 -9.25 2.65 -0.52
N TYR A 41 -8.26 3.51 -0.82
CA TYR A 41 -6.93 3.06 -1.23
C TYR A 41 -6.27 2.22 -0.12
N GLU A 42 -6.30 2.68 1.13
CA GLU A 42 -5.70 1.99 2.27
C GLU A 42 -6.37 0.62 2.49
N ALA A 43 -7.71 0.55 2.39
CA ALA A 43 -8.46 -0.71 2.50
C ALA A 43 -8.14 -1.68 1.36
N ALA A 44 -8.04 -1.19 0.12
CA ALA A 44 -7.68 -2.01 -1.03
C ALA A 44 -6.23 -2.52 -0.93
N ARG A 45 -5.31 -1.64 -0.52
CA ARG A 45 -3.90 -1.98 -0.27
C ARG A 45 -3.76 -3.05 0.82
N GLU A 46 -4.50 -2.92 1.92
CA GLU A 46 -4.48 -3.91 3.01
C GLU A 46 -4.96 -5.28 2.52
N ARG A 47 -6.05 -5.32 1.76
CA ARG A 47 -6.58 -6.56 1.18
C ARG A 47 -5.59 -7.24 0.22
N GLU A 48 -4.86 -6.46 -0.56
CA GLU A 48 -3.86 -6.97 -1.51
C GLU A 48 -2.57 -7.42 -0.81
N LEU A 49 -2.08 -6.65 0.16
CA LEU A 49 -0.79 -6.88 0.81
C LEU A 49 -0.85 -7.81 2.01
N GLY A 50 -1.97 -7.89 2.73
CA GLY A 50 -2.12 -8.72 3.93
C GLY A 50 -1.65 -10.16 3.71
N PRO A 51 -2.14 -10.88 2.68
CA PRO A 51 -1.70 -12.24 2.40
C PRO A 51 -0.21 -12.37 2.04
N VAL A 52 0.39 -11.34 1.44
CA VAL A 52 1.82 -11.31 1.10
C VAL A 52 2.64 -11.19 2.38
N LEU A 53 2.26 -10.28 3.29
CA LEU A 53 2.92 -10.07 4.57
C LEU A 53 2.77 -11.30 5.47
N ASP A 54 1.57 -11.87 5.58
CA ASP A 54 1.33 -13.13 6.30
C ASP A 54 2.21 -14.27 5.78
N GLY A 55 2.43 -14.31 4.45
CA GLY A 55 3.34 -15.25 3.82
C GLY A 55 4.79 -15.04 4.23
N LEU A 56 5.25 -13.80 4.30
CA LEU A 56 6.61 -13.44 4.73
C LEU A 56 6.86 -13.70 6.21
N GLU A 57 5.82 -13.65 7.05
CA GLU A 57 5.94 -13.90 8.49
C GLU A 57 6.05 -15.39 8.85
N ARG A 58 5.82 -16.30 7.88
CA ARG A 58 5.97 -17.76 8.08
C ARG A 58 7.40 -18.11 8.48
N GLY A 59 7.53 -19.13 9.33
CA GLY A 59 8.84 -19.57 9.86
C GLY A 59 9.85 -19.99 8.79
N GLU A 60 9.39 -20.41 7.61
CA GLU A 60 10.23 -20.75 6.45
C GLU A 60 10.93 -19.53 5.83
N ASN A 61 10.41 -18.32 6.07
CA ASN A 61 10.94 -17.05 5.55
C ASN A 61 11.68 -16.23 6.64
N ARG A 62 11.77 -16.73 7.87
CA ARG A 62 12.59 -16.11 8.92
C ARG A 62 14.02 -16.64 8.82
N ASP A 63 15.00 -15.74 8.92
CA ASP A 63 16.39 -16.15 9.11
C ASP A 63 16.49 -17.02 10.37
N PRO A 64 17.25 -18.14 10.32
CA PRO A 64 17.34 -19.11 11.40
C PRO A 64 17.99 -18.58 12.69
#